data_AF-A0A2G6QQV9-F1
#
_entry.id   AF-A0A2G6QQV9-F1
#
_cell.length_a   1.000
_cell.length_b   1.000
_cell.length_c   1.000
_cell.angle_alpha   90.00
_cell.angle_beta   90.00
_cell.angle_gamma   90.00
#
_symmetry.space_group_name_H-M   'P 1'
#
loop_
_entity.id
_entity.type
_entity.pdbx_description
1 polymer ?
#
loop_
_entity_poly.entity_id
_entity_poly.type
_entity_poly.pdbx_seq_one_letter_code
_entity_poly.pdbx_strand_id
1 'polypeptide(L)'
;EKQAYLSYAHTRYRWGKLVDSEPSRFLEEIDDQYLEYITPKAPEPRANRFIDVDLFDDAPKKIRFQKPIQRKRKEFLAKKEKQVVIPPKGKMKKISDVKSQSNLFDSEITVGNIVEHNRFGIGEVLNIEGKGANKKAQIKFQTVGNKNLLLQFAKLKIVG
;
A
#
# COMPACT_ATOMS: atom_id res chain seq x y z
N GLU A 1 -12.61 -3.49 43.74
CA GLU A 1 -12.76 -2.59 42.57
C GLU A 1 -13.92 -3.07 41.72
N LYS A 2 -14.74 -2.18 41.13
CA LYS A 2 -15.98 -2.54 40.38
C LYS A 2 -15.98 -2.11 38.90
N GLN A 3 -14.85 -1.62 38.37
CA GLN A 3 -14.75 -1.12 37.00
C GLN A 3 -13.43 -1.57 36.37
N ALA A 4 -13.46 -1.84 35.07
CA ALA A 4 -12.31 -2.21 34.26
C ALA A 4 -12.22 -1.31 33.03
N TYR A 5 -11.03 -0.84 32.69
CA TYR A 5 -10.79 -0.01 31.51
C TYR A 5 -10.21 -0.86 30.38
N LEU A 6 -10.89 -0.83 29.23
CA LEU A 6 -10.48 -1.52 28.01
C LEU A 6 -9.97 -0.47 27.01
N SER A 7 -8.75 -0.66 26.50
CA SER A 7 -8.15 0.24 25.51
C SER A 7 -7.55 -0.56 24.37
N TYR A 8 -7.64 -0.03 23.15
CA TYR A 8 -6.97 -0.59 21.97
C TYR A 8 -6.23 0.51 21.21
N ALA A 9 -5.18 0.12 20.48
CA ALA A 9 -4.44 1.03 19.62
C ALA A 9 -4.98 0.95 18.19
N HIS A 10 -5.30 2.11 17.58
CA HIS A 10 -5.73 2.18 16.18
C HIS A 10 -4.58 1.93 15.20
N THR A 11 -3.35 2.34 15.56
CA THR A 11 -2.13 2.09 14.77
C THR A 11 -0.99 1.60 15.66
N ARG A 12 -0.11 0.76 15.13
CA ARG A 12 1.10 0.28 15.82
C ARG A 12 2.27 0.12 14.87
N TYR A 13 3.49 0.29 15.39
CA TYR A 13 4.68 -0.07 14.62
C TYR A 13 4.92 -1.58 14.64
N ARG A 14 5.01 -2.18 13.46
CA ARG A 14 5.46 -3.57 13.25
C ARG A 14 6.59 -3.56 12.23
N TRP A 15 7.74 -4.10 12.62
CA TRP A 15 8.94 -4.16 11.78
C TRP A 15 9.34 -2.81 11.15
N GLY A 16 9.23 -1.72 11.94
CA GLY A 16 9.57 -0.37 11.49
C GLY A 16 8.54 0.28 10.55
N LYS A 17 7.40 -0.36 10.32
CA LYS A 17 6.28 0.22 9.54
C LYS A 17 5.08 0.47 10.45
N LEU A 18 4.39 1.60 10.23
CA LEU A 18 3.11 1.88 10.87
C LEU A 18 2.05 0.97 10.23
N VAL A 19 1.33 0.20 11.05
CA VAL A 19 0.30 -0.75 10.61
C VAL A 19 -0.96 -0.48 11.44
N ASP A 20 -2.10 -0.32 10.77
CA ASP A 20 -3.39 -0.18 11.42
C ASP A 20 -3.78 -1.47 12.12
N SER A 21 -4.38 -1.36 13.30
CA SER A 21 -4.83 -2.48 14.11
C SER A 21 -6.33 -2.35 14.35
N GLU A 22 -7.04 -3.41 13.98
CA GLU A 22 -8.47 -3.53 14.21
C GLU A 22 -8.76 -3.78 15.71
N PRO A 23 -9.85 -3.23 16.26
CA PRO A 23 -10.28 -3.55 17.62
C PRO A 23 -10.55 -5.05 17.81
N SER A 24 -10.46 -5.52 19.06
CA SER A 24 -10.75 -6.92 19.38
C SER A 24 -12.24 -7.23 19.22
N ARG A 25 -12.57 -8.38 18.60
CA ARG A 25 -13.94 -8.87 18.45
C ARG A 25 -14.66 -9.06 19.80
N PHE A 26 -13.92 -9.34 20.86
CA PHE A 26 -14.48 -9.48 22.21
C PHE A 26 -15.12 -8.19 22.74
N LEU A 27 -14.74 -7.02 22.22
CA LEU A 27 -15.38 -5.76 22.60
C LEU A 27 -16.83 -5.69 22.10
N GLU A 28 -17.16 -6.40 21.02
CA GLU A 28 -18.52 -6.48 20.46
C GLU A 28 -19.39 -7.53 21.18
N GLU A 29 -18.76 -8.49 21.87
CA GLU A 29 -19.47 -9.53 22.62
C GLU A 29 -19.95 -9.06 24.00
N ILE A 30 -19.41 -7.94 24.50
CA ILE A 30 -19.84 -7.36 25.78
C ILE A 30 -21.18 -6.64 25.55
N ASP A 31 -22.15 -6.90 26.43
CA ASP A 31 -23.45 -6.23 26.39
C ASP A 31 -23.28 -4.70 26.57
N ASP A 32 -23.95 -3.94 25.70
CA ASP A 32 -23.90 -2.47 25.63
C ASP A 32 -24.25 -1.81 26.97
N GLN A 33 -25.03 -2.48 27.83
CA GLN A 33 -25.38 -1.99 29.16
C GLN A 33 -24.16 -1.81 30.09
N TYR A 34 -23.08 -2.54 29.83
CA TYR A 34 -21.85 -2.48 30.64
C TYR A 34 -20.72 -1.71 29.96
N LEU A 35 -20.96 -1.13 28.78
CA LEU A 35 -19.95 -0.43 27.99
C LEU A 35 -20.15 1.09 28.06
N GLU A 36 -19.21 1.78 28.70
CA GLU A 36 -19.10 3.23 28.63
C GLU A 36 -18.00 3.63 27.64
N TYR A 37 -18.40 4.22 26.50
CA TYR A 37 -17.47 4.70 25.49
C TYR A 37 -17.02 6.13 25.80
N ILE A 38 -15.80 6.26 26.31
CA ILE A 38 -15.19 7.58 26.60
C ILE A 38 -14.85 8.32 25.30
N THR A 39 -14.48 7.59 24.25
CA THR A 39 -14.18 8.14 22.93
C THR A 39 -15.45 8.14 22.08
N PRO A 40 -15.81 9.25 21.40
CA PRO A 40 -16.96 9.26 20.51
C PRO A 40 -16.76 8.22 19.39
N LYS A 41 -17.70 7.28 19.24
CA LYS A 41 -17.70 6.32 18.13
C LYS A 41 -17.69 7.12 16.83
N ALA A 42 -16.65 6.96 16.02
CA ALA A 42 -16.64 7.54 14.68
C ALA A 42 -17.87 7.01 13.94
N PRO A 43 -18.66 7.87 13.26
CA PRO A 43 -19.82 7.39 12.52
C PRO A 43 -19.34 6.37 11.49
N GLU A 44 -19.90 5.16 11.58
CA GLU A 44 -19.74 4.11 10.56
C GLU A 44 -19.81 4.76 9.18
N PRO A 45 -18.80 4.57 8.31
CA PRO A 45 -18.82 5.12 6.97
C PRO A 45 -20.05 4.53 6.28
N ARG A 46 -21.11 5.32 6.17
CA ARG A 46 -22.32 4.94 5.45
C ARG A 46 -21.87 4.64 4.03
N ALA A 47 -21.76 3.36 3.70
CA ALA A 47 -21.59 2.93 2.33
C ALA A 47 -22.72 3.60 1.56
N ASN A 48 -22.36 4.41 0.56
CA ASN A 48 -23.33 5.03 -0.34
C ASN A 48 -24.06 3.87 -1.05
N ARG A 49 -25.13 3.35 -0.44
CA ARG A 49 -26.00 2.35 -1.03
C ARG A 49 -26.76 3.08 -2.14
N PHE A 50 -26.20 3.05 -3.33
CA PHE A 50 -26.89 3.38 -4.57
C PHE A 50 -28.01 2.37 -4.90
N ILE A 51 -28.28 1.41 -4.01
CA ILE A 51 -29.30 0.39 -4.14
C ILE A 51 -30.15 0.34 -2.86
N ASP A 52 -31.44 0.61 -3.00
CA ASP A 52 -32.41 0.50 -1.92
C ASP A 52 -32.66 -0.97 -1.58
N VAL A 53 -32.71 -1.27 -0.28
CA VAL A 53 -32.85 -2.63 0.28
C VAL A 53 -34.17 -3.30 -0.15
N ASP A 54 -35.18 -2.49 -0.49
CA ASP A 54 -36.51 -2.92 -0.93
C ASP A 54 -36.53 -3.63 -2.30
N LEU A 55 -35.39 -3.73 -3.01
CA LEU A 55 -35.31 -4.40 -4.31
C LEU A 55 -35.45 -5.94 -4.20
N PHE A 56 -35.10 -6.52 -3.05
CA PHE A 56 -35.00 -7.95 -2.80
C PHE A 56 -36.19 -8.55 -2.03
N ASP A 57 -37.19 -7.76 -1.65
CA ASP A 57 -38.42 -8.30 -1.05
C ASP A 57 -39.38 -8.83 -2.13
N ASP A 58 -39.78 -10.09 -1.97
CA ASP A 58 -40.53 -10.92 -2.93
C ASP A 58 -42.05 -10.60 -2.96
N ALA A 59 -42.39 -9.31 -3.01
CA ALA A 59 -43.76 -8.86 -3.19
C ALA A 59 -44.08 -8.62 -4.68
N PRO A 60 -45.28 -8.96 -5.18
CA PRO A 60 -45.61 -8.85 -6.60
C PRO A 60 -45.57 -7.37 -7.03
N LYS A 61 -44.54 -7.05 -7.82
CA LYS A 61 -44.28 -5.71 -8.37
C LYS A 61 -45.37 -5.35 -9.38
N LYS A 62 -46.41 -4.60 -8.97
CA LYS A 62 -47.04 -3.66 -9.89
C LYS A 62 -45.92 -2.75 -10.39
N ILE A 63 -45.64 -2.76 -11.69
CA ILE A 63 -44.57 -1.97 -12.32
C ILE A 63 -44.74 -0.52 -11.85
N ARG A 64 -43.94 -0.12 -10.86
CA ARG A 64 -43.99 1.22 -10.29
C ARG A 64 -43.30 2.12 -11.30
N PHE A 65 -44.07 2.68 -12.23
CA PHE A 65 -43.64 3.83 -13.04
C PHE A 65 -43.43 5.03 -12.12
N GLN A 66 -42.32 5.04 -11.37
CA GLN A 66 -41.84 6.26 -10.76
C GLN A 66 -41.28 7.13 -11.89
N LYS A 67 -41.92 8.28 -12.09
CA LYS A 67 -41.38 9.30 -12.98
C LYS A 67 -39.99 9.68 -12.44
N PRO A 68 -38.95 9.74 -13.28
CA PRO A 68 -37.61 10.10 -12.82
C PRO A 68 -37.67 11.44 -12.09
N ILE A 69 -37.07 11.50 -10.90
CA ILE A 69 -37.01 12.70 -10.08
C ILE A 69 -36.28 13.77 -10.90
N GLN A 70 -37.03 14.75 -11.41
CA GLN A 70 -36.45 15.90 -12.09
C GLN A 70 -35.79 16.80 -11.03
N ARG A 71 -34.51 16.55 -10.75
CA ARG A 71 -33.69 17.49 -9.97
C ARG A 71 -33.74 18.84 -10.68
N LYS A 72 -34.25 19.89 -9.99
CA LYS A 72 -34.27 21.26 -10.53
C LYS A 72 -32.82 21.66 -10.88
N ARG A 73 -32.54 21.78 -12.18
CA ARG A 73 -31.24 22.09 -12.80
C ARG A 73 -30.54 23.36 -12.28
N LYS A 74 -31.21 24.17 -11.45
CA LYS A 74 -30.73 25.46 -10.98
C LYS A 74 -29.55 25.34 -9.99
N GLU A 75 -29.49 24.31 -9.15
CA GLU A 75 -28.37 24.15 -8.20
C GLU A 75 -27.07 23.68 -8.86
N PHE A 76 -27.15 22.98 -10.01
CA PHE A 76 -25.98 22.51 -10.74
C PHE A 76 -25.31 23.63 -11.57
N LEU A 77 -26.07 24.67 -11.95
CA LEU A 77 -25.52 25.83 -12.66
C LEU A 77 -24.86 26.83 -11.69
N ALA A 78 -25.47 27.10 -10.54
CA ALA A 78 -24.89 28.01 -9.53
C ALA A 78 -23.59 27.47 -8.89
N LYS A 79 -23.42 26.14 -8.81
CA LYS A 79 -22.20 25.52 -8.28
C LYS A 79 -21.06 25.45 -9.31
N LYS A 80 -21.33 25.73 -10.59
CA LYS A 80 -20.35 25.72 -11.69
C LYS A 80 -19.54 27.03 -11.77
N GLU A 81 -19.96 28.08 -11.07
CA GLU A 81 -19.23 29.37 -11.01
C GLU A 81 -18.12 29.39 -9.95
N LYS A 82 -18.06 28.40 -9.05
CA LYS A 82 -16.84 28.21 -8.24
C LYS A 82 -15.77 27.64 -9.16
N GLN A 83 -14.86 28.54 -9.55
CA GLN A 83 -13.68 28.26 -10.35
C GLN A 83 -12.96 27.01 -9.81
N VAL A 84 -13.13 25.89 -10.51
CA VAL A 84 -12.29 24.72 -10.30
C VAL A 84 -10.93 25.11 -10.84
N VAL A 85 -9.97 25.37 -9.95
CA VAL A 85 -8.56 25.45 -10.30
C VAL A 85 -8.16 24.05 -10.79
N ILE A 86 -8.29 23.82 -12.08
CA ILE A 86 -7.77 22.63 -12.74
C ILE A 86 -6.24 22.80 -12.68
N PRO A 87 -5.48 21.98 -11.92
CA PRO A 87 -4.03 22.06 -11.99
C PRO A 87 -3.63 21.86 -13.46
N PRO A 88 -2.68 22.66 -13.98
CA PRO A 88 -2.26 22.53 -15.37
C PRO A 88 -1.92 21.07 -15.59
N LYS A 89 -2.51 20.43 -16.62
CA LYS A 89 -2.24 19.04 -17.00
C LYS A 89 -0.74 18.86 -17.08
N GLY A 90 -0.17 18.36 -15.99
CA GLY A 90 1.26 18.14 -15.86
C GLY A 90 1.66 17.22 -16.99
N LYS A 91 2.77 17.56 -17.65
CA LYS A 91 3.39 16.77 -18.71
C LYS A 91 3.69 15.38 -18.17
N MET A 92 2.73 14.48 -18.22
CA MET A 92 2.88 13.10 -17.77
C MET A 92 3.75 12.39 -18.79
N LYS A 93 5.02 12.17 -18.44
CA LYS A 93 5.94 11.38 -19.27
C LYS A 93 5.44 9.94 -19.31
N LYS A 94 5.42 9.34 -20.50
CA LYS A 94 5.09 7.91 -20.66
C LYS A 94 6.09 7.06 -19.86
N ILE A 95 5.59 6.01 -19.23
CA ILE A 95 6.38 5.06 -18.42
C ILE A 95 7.44 4.32 -19.26
N SER A 96 7.31 4.33 -20.59
CA SER A 96 8.34 3.83 -21.53
C SER A 96 9.66 4.60 -21.45
N ASP A 97 9.62 5.88 -21.06
CA ASP A 97 10.79 6.77 -21.05
C ASP A 97 11.35 6.97 -19.64
N VAL A 98 10.79 6.28 -18.65
CA VAL A 98 11.46 6.11 -17.37
C VAL A 98 12.60 5.15 -17.64
N LYS A 99 13.76 5.72 -18.00
CA LYS A 99 15.04 5.08 -17.72
C LYS A 99 15.00 4.79 -16.22
N SER A 100 14.57 3.58 -15.87
CA SER A 100 14.81 2.99 -14.57
C SER A 100 16.24 3.36 -14.27
N GLN A 101 16.47 4.15 -13.22
CA GLN A 101 17.82 4.37 -12.73
C GLN A 101 18.30 3.00 -12.26
N SER A 102 18.73 2.17 -13.22
CA SER A 102 19.54 1.00 -12.98
C SER A 102 20.71 1.58 -12.21
N ASN A 103 20.80 1.19 -10.95
CA ASN A 103 21.89 1.56 -10.06
C ASN A 103 23.17 1.51 -10.91
N LEU A 104 23.92 2.62 -10.98
CA LEU A 104 25.12 2.73 -11.83
C LEU A 104 26.10 1.57 -11.61
N PHE A 105 25.99 0.92 -10.45
CA PHE A 105 26.78 -0.25 -10.02
C PHE A 105 26.47 -1.57 -10.74
N ASP A 106 25.35 -1.73 -11.46
CA ASP A 106 25.03 -3.01 -12.12
C ASP A 106 25.85 -3.24 -13.40
N SER A 107 26.33 -2.15 -14.01
CA SER A 107 27.11 -2.19 -15.26
C SER A 107 28.61 -2.35 -15.05
N GLU A 108 29.14 -2.07 -13.86
CA GLU A 108 30.59 -2.10 -13.58
C GLU A 108 31.09 -3.43 -13.00
N ILE A 109 30.20 -4.29 -12.50
CA ILE A 109 30.59 -5.56 -11.87
C ILE A 109 30.81 -6.62 -12.94
N THR A 110 32.06 -7.05 -13.07
CA THR A 110 32.51 -8.17 -13.92
C THR A 110 32.92 -9.39 -13.09
N VAL A 111 32.96 -10.55 -13.76
CA VAL A 111 33.49 -11.79 -13.16
C VAL A 111 34.98 -11.58 -12.84
N GLY A 112 35.41 -11.99 -11.65
CA GLY A 112 36.77 -11.78 -11.13
C GLY A 112 36.93 -10.56 -10.22
N ASN A 113 35.97 -9.63 -10.17
CA ASN A 113 36.08 -8.46 -9.30
C ASN A 113 35.99 -8.86 -7.82
N ILE A 114 36.70 -8.10 -6.97
CA ILE A 114 36.62 -8.21 -5.52
C ILE A 114 35.55 -7.24 -5.02
N VAL A 115 34.54 -7.79 -4.36
CA VAL A 115 33.39 -7.02 -3.85
C VAL A 115 33.24 -7.17 -2.35
N GLU A 116 32.80 -6.11 -1.69
CA GLU A 116 32.46 -6.09 -0.28
C GLU A 116 30.95 -5.96 -0.10
N HIS A 117 30.38 -6.82 0.75
CA HIS A 117 28.99 -6.77 1.18
C HIS A 117 28.91 -6.53 2.69
N ASN A 118 28.04 -5.60 3.12
CA ASN A 118 27.89 -5.21 4.53
C ASN A 118 27.67 -6.40 5.49
N ARG A 119 26.96 -7.45 5.05
CA ARG A 119 26.70 -8.65 5.88
C ARG A 119 27.68 -9.79 5.66
N PHE A 120 28.22 -9.92 4.46
CA PHE A 120 28.95 -11.13 4.04
C PHE A 120 30.47 -10.90 3.94
N GLY A 121 30.91 -9.65 4.08
CA GLY A 121 32.30 -9.24 3.98
C GLY A 121 32.79 -9.23 2.54
N ILE A 122 34.09 -9.46 2.40
CA ILE A 122 34.82 -9.43 1.12
C ILE A 122 34.64 -10.78 0.41
N GLY A 123 34.43 -10.74 -0.91
CA GLY A 123 34.31 -11.91 -1.75
C GLY A 123 34.65 -11.66 -3.22
N GLU A 124 34.92 -12.74 -3.94
CA GLU A 124 35.27 -12.72 -5.36
C GLU A 124 34.07 -13.17 -6.21
N VAL A 125 33.79 -12.44 -7.29
CA VAL A 125 32.70 -12.78 -8.21
C VAL A 125 33.12 -13.93 -9.12
N LEU A 126 32.48 -15.10 -8.97
CA LEU A 126 32.77 -16.29 -9.78
C LEU A 126 31.99 -16.34 -11.09
N ASN A 127 30.71 -15.97 -11.05
CA ASN A 127 29.84 -16.01 -12.23
C ASN A 127 28.74 -14.94 -12.13
N ILE A 128 28.24 -14.51 -13.28
CA ILE A 128 27.15 -13.55 -13.40
C ILE A 128 26.16 -14.09 -14.44
N GLU A 129 24.91 -14.26 -14.02
CA GLU A 129 23.83 -14.81 -14.83
C GLU A 129 22.63 -13.85 -14.89
N GLY A 130 21.88 -13.88 -15.99
CA GLY A 130 20.69 -13.05 -16.18
C GLY A 130 20.95 -11.69 -16.83
N LYS A 131 19.88 -10.92 -17.04
CA LYS A 131 19.91 -9.63 -17.76
C LYS A 131 19.09 -8.58 -17.00
N GLY A 132 19.59 -7.35 -16.97
CA GLY A 132 18.94 -6.20 -16.33
C GLY A 132 18.65 -6.43 -14.84
N ALA A 133 17.43 -6.12 -14.41
CA ALA A 133 16.98 -6.22 -13.01
C ALA A 133 17.15 -7.63 -12.38
N ASN A 134 17.08 -8.69 -13.19
CA ASN A 134 17.15 -10.07 -12.72
C ASN A 134 18.58 -10.65 -12.78
N LYS A 135 19.61 -9.80 -12.88
CA LYS A 135 21.02 -10.22 -12.91
C LYS A 135 21.43 -10.74 -11.53
N LYS A 136 21.95 -11.97 -11.48
CA LYS A 136 22.41 -12.68 -10.29
C LYS A 136 23.91 -12.90 -10.39
N ALA A 137 24.62 -12.70 -9.29
CA ALA A 137 26.04 -13.01 -9.19
C ALA A 137 26.26 -14.12 -8.17
N GLN A 138 27.09 -15.09 -8.53
CA GLN A 138 27.63 -16.09 -7.62
C GLN A 138 28.97 -15.56 -7.09
N ILE A 139 29.03 -15.30 -5.78
CA ILE A 139 30.17 -14.67 -5.12
C ILE A 139 30.69 -15.60 -4.04
N LYS A 140 32.01 -15.82 -4.00
CA LYS A 140 32.69 -16.57 -2.95
C LYS A 140 33.18 -15.60 -1.87
N PHE A 141 32.44 -15.51 -0.78
CA PHE A 141 32.81 -14.69 0.37
C PHE A 141 33.77 -15.44 1.28
N GLN A 142 34.75 -14.74 1.85
CA GLN A 142 35.72 -15.33 2.77
C GLN A 142 35.04 -15.89 4.04
N THR A 143 34.04 -15.19 4.57
CA THR A 143 33.41 -15.55 5.85
C THR A 143 32.30 -16.61 5.70
N VAL A 144 31.49 -16.53 4.65
CA VAL A 144 30.25 -17.34 4.51
C VAL A 144 30.28 -18.32 3.32
N GLY A 145 31.37 -18.36 2.57
CA GLY A 145 31.51 -19.20 1.38
C GLY A 145 30.71 -18.69 0.17
N ASN A 146 30.28 -19.62 -0.69
CA ASN A 146 29.60 -19.30 -1.94
C ASN A 146 28.15 -18.87 -1.70
N LYS A 147 27.76 -17.71 -2.25
CA LYS A 147 26.38 -17.20 -2.19
C LYS A 147 25.95 -16.64 -3.55
N ASN A 148 24.66 -16.81 -3.84
CA ASN A 148 24.01 -16.25 -5.03
C ASN A 148 23.19 -15.03 -4.62
N LEU A 149 23.49 -13.86 -5.18
CA LEU A 149 22.82 -12.60 -4.86
C LEU A 149 22.29 -11.94 -6.13
N LEU A 150 21.10 -11.33 -6.03
CA LEU A 150 20.58 -10.43 -7.06
C LEU A 150 21.32 -9.09 -6.98
N LEU A 151 22.02 -8.69 -8.04
CA LEU A 151 22.84 -7.48 -8.07
C LEU A 151 22.02 -6.22 -7.77
N GLN A 152 20.75 -6.19 -8.20
CA GLN A 152 19.82 -5.09 -7.93
C GLN A 152 19.64 -4.79 -6.43
N PHE A 153 19.72 -5.81 -5.57
CA PHE A 153 19.46 -5.68 -4.13
C PHE A 153 20.72 -5.82 -3.27
N ALA A 154 21.79 -6.37 -3.83
CA ALA A 154 22.99 -6.72 -3.07
C ALA A 154 23.76 -5.49 -2.56
N LYS A 155 23.66 -4.30 -3.20
CA LYS A 155 24.38 -3.08 -2.78
C LYS A 155 25.87 -3.35 -2.46
N LEU A 156 26.55 -4.01 -3.40
CA LEU A 156 27.96 -4.36 -3.30
C LEU A 156 28.84 -3.12 -3.52
N LYS A 157 29.99 -3.05 -2.84
CA LYS A 157 31.06 -2.10 -3.15
C LYS A 157 32.19 -2.82 -3.87
N ILE A 158 32.68 -2.27 -4.97
CA ILE A 158 33.85 -2.81 -5.69
C ILE A 158 35.09 -2.32 -4.94
N VAL A 159 35.95 -3.26 -4.53
CA VAL A 159 37.21 -2.98 -3.81
C VAL A 159 38.42 -3.16 -4.74
N GLY A 160 38.30 -3.93 -5.82
CA GLY A 160 39.34 -4.16 -6.82
C GLY A 160 38.82 -4.85 -8.07
#